data_AF-A0A970SE03-F1
#
_entry.id   AF-A0A970SE03-F1
#
_cell.length_a   1.000
_cell.length_b   1.000
_cell.length_c   1.000
_cell.angle_alpha   90.00
_cell.angle_beta   90.00
_cell.angle_gamma   90.00
#
_symmetry.space_group_name_H-M   'P 1'
#
loop_
_entity.id
_entity.type
_entity.pdbx_description
1 polymer ?
#
loop_
_entity_poly.entity_id
_entity_poly.type
_entity_poly.pdbx_seq_one_letter_code
_entity_poly.pdbx_strand_id
1 'polypeptide(L)'
;MKIWGDNPRVFGVYNHTNTVGKVQKTENVASKRDGYKISSQAKDYQAVMKALRDVPDIRQDKVREISERLESGQYKVETRDISDKIISKLLGKAD
;
A
#
# COMPACT_ATOMS: atom_id res chain seq x y z
N MET A 1 -0.93 3.10 -25.48
CA MET A 1 -1.21 1.80 -26.16
C MET A 1 -2.71 1.54 -26.08
N LYS A 2 -3.39 1.39 -27.21
CA LYS A 2 -4.80 0.98 -27.32
C LYS A 2 -4.81 -0.53 -27.53
N ILE A 3 -5.49 -1.28 -26.67
CA ILE A 3 -5.90 -2.65 -26.98
C ILE A 3 -7.41 -2.64 -27.20
N TRP A 4 -7.78 -2.91 -28.44
CA TRP A 4 -9.15 -3.16 -28.88
C TRP A 4 -9.32 -4.68 -28.81
N GLY A 5 -10.29 -5.14 -28.01
CA GLY A 5 -10.65 -6.55 -27.90
C GLY A 5 -12.12 -6.68 -28.26
N ASP A 6 -12.39 -7.40 -29.33
CA ASP A 6 -13.70 -7.68 -29.90
C ASP A 6 -14.75 -8.09 -28.86
N ASN A 7 -15.84 -7.33 -28.81
CA ASN A 7 -17.04 -7.65 -28.04
C ASN A 7 -18.09 -8.29 -28.97
N PRO A 8 -18.37 -9.60 -28.89
CA PRO A 8 -19.43 -10.19 -29.69
C PRO A 8 -20.79 -9.74 -29.13
N ARG A 9 -21.38 -8.74 -29.80
CA ARG A 9 -22.76 -8.31 -29.58
C ARG A 9 -23.72 -9.45 -29.96
N VAL A 10 -24.21 -10.18 -28.96
CA VAL A 10 -25.35 -11.10 -29.13
C VAL A 10 -26.59 -10.49 -28.46
N PHE A 11 -26.93 -9.25 -28.82
CA PHE A 11 -28.20 -8.62 -28.48
C PHE A 11 -29.00 -8.45 -29.77
N GLY A 12 -29.76 -9.47 -30.16
CA GLY A 12 -30.53 -9.40 -31.40
C GLY A 12 -31.57 -10.49 -31.61
N VAL A 13 -31.85 -11.34 -30.62
CA VAL A 13 -32.89 -12.36 -30.73
C VAL A 13 -33.68 -12.33 -29.44
N TYR A 14 -35.00 -12.38 -29.53
CA TYR A 14 -35.97 -12.37 -28.43
C TYR A 14 -36.51 -11.01 -27.94
N ASN A 15 -36.70 -10.03 -28.84
CA ASN A 15 -37.82 -9.09 -28.70
C ASN A 15 -39.00 -9.57 -29.55
N HIS A 16 -39.57 -10.74 -29.20
CA HIS A 16 -40.92 -11.10 -29.64
C HIS A 16 -41.89 -10.71 -28.52
N THR A 17 -42.62 -9.64 -28.76
CA THR A 17 -43.75 -9.20 -27.94
C THR A 17 -44.86 -10.24 -28.02
N ASN A 18 -45.14 -10.92 -26.90
CA ASN A 18 -46.43 -11.55 -26.65
C ASN A 18 -46.80 -11.30 -25.19
N THR A 19 -47.82 -10.48 -24.99
CA THR A 19 -48.47 -10.21 -23.72
C THR A 19 -49.08 -11.49 -23.17
N VAL A 20 -48.54 -12.05 -22.07
CA VAL A 20 -49.19 -13.12 -21.31
C VAL A 20 -48.94 -12.98 -19.81
N GLY A 21 -50.05 -12.91 -19.06
CA GLY A 21 -50.18 -13.38 -17.66
C GLY A 21 -49.44 -12.61 -16.56
N LYS A 22 -50.19 -12.00 -15.65
CA LYS A 22 -49.68 -11.61 -14.32
C LYS A 22 -49.10 -12.84 -13.63
N VAL A 23 -47.77 -12.95 -13.57
CA VAL A 23 -47.08 -13.92 -12.72
C VAL A 23 -46.77 -13.23 -11.40
N GLN A 24 -47.23 -13.86 -10.32
CA GLN A 24 -47.06 -13.42 -8.94
C GLN A 24 -45.57 -13.14 -8.66
N LYS A 25 -45.33 -12.05 -7.93
CA LYS A 25 -44.02 -11.59 -7.48
C LYS A 25 -43.36 -12.70 -6.64
N THR A 26 -42.63 -13.60 -7.29
CA THR A 26 -41.71 -14.50 -6.60
C THR A 26 -40.71 -13.62 -5.88
N GLU A 27 -40.59 -13.85 -4.58
CA GLU A 27 -39.75 -13.12 -3.65
C GLU A 27 -38.38 -12.83 -4.28
N ASN A 28 -37.91 -11.60 -4.09
CA ASN A 28 -36.56 -11.20 -4.46
C ASN A 28 -35.59 -12.24 -3.88
N VAL A 29 -35.14 -13.18 -4.70
CA VAL A 29 -33.96 -13.98 -4.40
C VAL A 29 -32.86 -12.95 -4.33
N ALA A 30 -32.53 -12.55 -3.10
CA ALA A 30 -31.48 -11.60 -2.81
C ALA A 30 -30.26 -12.07 -3.60
N SER A 31 -29.95 -11.34 -4.67
CA SER A 31 -28.78 -11.58 -5.49
C SER A 31 -27.64 -11.62 -4.49
N LYS A 32 -27.04 -12.79 -4.31
CA LYS A 32 -25.95 -12.97 -3.36
C LYS A 32 -24.83 -12.09 -3.91
N ARG A 33 -24.75 -10.84 -3.43
CA ARG A 33 -23.78 -9.87 -3.92
C ARG A 33 -22.43 -10.50 -3.70
N ASP A 34 -21.62 -10.59 -4.74
CA ASP A 34 -20.26 -11.08 -4.63
C ASP A 34 -19.55 -10.22 -3.58
N GLY A 35 -19.24 -10.86 -2.45
CA GLY A 35 -18.62 -10.22 -1.30
C GLY A 35 -17.12 -10.43 -1.38
N TYR A 36 -16.37 -9.37 -1.66
CA TYR A 36 -14.92 -9.42 -1.53
C TYR A 36 -14.51 -9.25 -0.07
N LYS A 37 -13.74 -10.22 0.45
CA LYS A 37 -13.14 -10.14 1.79
C LYS A 37 -11.64 -9.91 1.63
N ILE A 38 -11.14 -8.79 2.15
CA ILE A 38 -9.71 -8.50 2.24
C ILE A 38 -9.08 -9.51 3.21
N SER A 39 -7.96 -10.13 2.82
CA SER A 39 -7.20 -11.04 3.69
C SER A 39 -6.71 -10.30 4.94
N SER A 40 -6.54 -11.01 6.06
CA SER A 40 -6.04 -10.40 7.30
C SER A 40 -4.66 -9.76 7.07
N GLN A 41 -3.78 -10.45 6.36
CA GLN A 41 -2.43 -9.97 6.03
C GLN A 41 -2.46 -8.68 5.21
N ALA A 42 -3.42 -8.53 4.28
CA ALA A 42 -3.54 -7.31 3.49
C ALA A 42 -4.00 -6.12 4.35
N LYS A 43 -4.82 -6.34 5.38
CA LYS A 43 -5.20 -5.29 6.35
C LYS A 43 -3.99 -4.88 7.19
N ASP A 44 -3.21 -5.84 7.66
CA ASP A 44 -2.01 -5.57 8.46
C ASP A 44 -0.98 -4.79 7.64
N TYR A 45 -0.78 -5.18 6.37
CA TYR A 45 0.11 -4.47 5.46
C TYR A 45 -0.34 -3.02 5.22
N GLN A 46 -1.64 -2.80 5.00
CA GLN A 46 -2.19 -1.44 4.86
C GLN A 46 -1.99 -0.60 6.13
N ALA A 47 -2.16 -1.20 7.32
CA ALA A 47 -1.93 -0.52 8.58
C ALA A 47 -0.46 -0.11 8.77
N VAL A 48 0.48 -1.02 8.48
CA VAL A 48 1.92 -0.74 8.53
C VAL A 48 2.31 0.33 7.51
N MET A 49 1.83 0.23 6.27
CA MET A 49 2.12 1.23 5.24
C MET A 49 1.58 2.61 5.61
N LYS A 50 0.40 2.67 6.24
CA LYS A 50 -0.13 3.94 6.76
C LYS A 50 0.78 4.51 7.84
N ALA A 51 1.15 3.70 8.83
CA ALA A 51 2.04 4.12 9.90
C ALA A 51 3.40 4.60 9.37
N LEU A 52 3.97 3.92 8.37
CA LEU A 52 5.24 4.33 7.75
C LEU A 52 5.15 5.67 7.02
N ARG A 53 3.99 6.03 6.47
CA ARG A 53 3.77 7.34 5.82
C ARG A 53 3.66 8.48 6.83
N ASP A 54 3.19 8.17 8.03
CA ASP A 54 3.06 9.15 9.11
C ASP A 54 4.42 9.41 9.81
N VAL A 55 5.43 8.55 9.56
CA VAL A 55 6.79 8.76 10.08
C VAL A 55 7.44 9.92 9.31
N PRO A 56 7.99 10.93 10.00
CA PRO A 56 8.68 12.03 9.34
C PRO A 56 9.98 11.55 8.68
N ASP A 57 10.26 12.06 7.48
CA ASP A 57 11.50 11.77 6.74
C ASP A 57 12.76 12.11 7.55
N ILE A 58 12.68 13.15 8.38
CA ILE A 58 13.77 13.61 9.23
C ILE A 58 13.42 13.39 10.69
N ARG A 59 14.29 12.65 11.38
CA ARG A 59 14.24 12.47 12.84
C ARG A 59 14.82 13.70 13.55
N GLN A 60 14.01 14.75 13.65
CA GLN A 60 14.40 16.05 14.24
C GLN A 60 15.00 15.91 15.64
N ASP A 61 14.48 14.99 16.48
CA ASP A 61 15.01 14.78 17.83
C ASP A 61 16.47 14.34 17.84
N LYS A 62 16.86 13.44 16.92
CA LYS A 62 18.24 12.99 16.79
C LYS A 62 19.15 14.09 16.26
N VAL A 63 18.65 14.91 15.34
CA VAL A 63 19.40 16.07 14.82
C VAL A 63 19.67 17.05 15.95
N ARG A 64 18.63 17.41 16.71
CA ARG A 64 18.76 18.33 17.85
C ARG A 64 19.75 17.80 18.89
N GLU A 65 19.64 16.53 19.29
CA GLU A 65 20.57 15.89 20.24
C GLU A 65 22.03 16.00 19.78
N ILE A 66 22.31 15.75 18.50
CA ILE A 66 23.67 15.84 17.94
C ILE A 66 24.12 17.31 17.90
N SER A 67 23.26 18.23 17.48
CA SER A 67 23.57 19.66 17.45
C SER A 67 23.91 20.20 18.85
N GLU A 68 23.14 19.85 19.88
CA GLU A 68 23.41 20.22 21.27
C GLU A 68 24.75 19.68 21.77
N ARG A 69 25.10 18.44 21.41
CA ARG A 69 26.42 17.86 21.72
C ARG A 69 27.56 18.57 21.01
N LEU A 70 27.32 19.04 19.79
CA LEU A 70 28.29 19.80 19.02
C LEU A 70 28.53 21.18 19.64
N GLU A 71 27.46 21.90 19.98
CA GLU A 71 27.50 23.22 20.62
C GLU A 71 28.15 23.19 22.01
N SER A 72 27.87 22.15 22.79
CA SER A 72 28.47 21.94 24.12
C SER A 72 29.93 21.47 24.06
N GLY A 73 30.49 21.21 22.87
CA GLY A 73 31.84 20.69 22.70
C GLY A 73 32.04 19.25 23.19
N GLN A 74 30.95 18.55 23.51
CA GLN A 74 30.95 17.15 23.98
C GLN A 74 30.92 16.14 22.82
N TYR A 75 30.79 16.61 21.59
CA TYR A 75 30.89 15.77 20.41
C TYR A 75 32.34 15.42 20.10
N LYS A 76 32.81 14.28 20.61
CA LYS A 76 34.12 13.70 20.32
C LYS A 76 33.98 12.49 19.42
N VAL A 77 34.77 12.47 18.34
CA VAL A 77 34.82 11.36 17.40
C VAL A 77 36.27 10.90 17.32
N GLU A 78 36.50 9.62 17.64
CA GLU A 78 37.82 9.02 17.55
C GLU A 78 38.17 8.74 16.08
N THR A 79 39.44 8.93 15.71
CA THR A 79 39.89 8.71 14.32
C THR A 79 39.65 7.26 13.87
N ARG A 80 39.75 6.32 14.81
CA ARG A 80 39.46 4.90 14.56
C ARG A 80 38.01 4.68 14.12
N ASP A 81 37.04 5.29 14.79
CA ASP A 81 35.62 5.14 14.47
C ASP A 81 35.30 5.65 13.05
N ILE A 82 36.02 6.68 12.61
CA ILE A 82 35.91 7.22 11.24
C ILE A 82 36.44 6.20 10.24
N SER A 83 37.64 5.67 10.46
CA SER A 83 38.25 4.65 9.59
C SER A 83 37.40 3.39 9.52
N ASP A 84 36.89 2.91 10.65
CA ASP A 84 36.05 1.72 10.73
C ASP A 84 34.75 1.93 9.94
N LYS A 85 34.10 3.10 10.03
CA LYS A 85 32.91 3.44 9.23
C LYS A 85 33.18 3.55 7.73
N ILE A 86 34.35 4.06 7.33
CA ILE A 86 34.74 4.12 5.92
C ILE A 86 34.91 2.70 5.38
N ILE A 87 35.63 1.85 6.11
CA ILE A 87 35.90 0.47 5.72
C ILE A 87 34.60 -0.35 5.68
N SER A 88 33.73 -0.24 6.69
CA SER A 88 32.46 -0.96 6.73
C SER A 88 31.56 -0.59 5.54
N LYS A 89 31.49 0.70 5.20
CA LYS A 89 30.72 1.19 4.06
C LYS A 89 31.31 0.75 2.72
N LEU A 90 32.64 0.66 2.59
CA LEU A 90 33.30 0.15 1.38
C LEU A 90 33.14 -1.37 1.21
N LEU A 91 33.19 -2.11 2.30
CA LEU A 91 33.09 -3.57 2.30
C LEU A 91 31.64 -4.09 2.31
N GLY A 92 30.65 -3.20 2.38
CA GLY A 92 29.24 -3.56 2.42
C GLY A 92 28.84 -4.40 3.64
N LYS A 93 29.66 -4.41 4.70
CA LYS A 93 29.29 -5.02 5.97
C LYS A 93 28.41 -4.03 6.72
N ALA A 94 27.13 -4.39 6.86
CA ALA A 94 26.25 -3.76 7.83
C ALA A 94 26.63 -4.26 9.23
N ASP A 95 26.91 -3.32 10.14
CA ASP A 95 26.95 -3.59 11.58
C ASP A 95 25.54 -3.92 12.10
#